data_AF-X1MA28-F1
#
_entry.id   AF-X1MA28-F1
#
_cell.length_a   1.000
_cell.length_b   1.000
_cell.length_c   1.000
_cell.angle_alpha   90.00
_cell.angle_beta   90.00
_cell.angle_gamma   90.00
#
_symmetry.space_group_name_H-M   'P 1'
#
loop_
_entity.id
_entity.type
_entity.pdbx_description
1 polymer ?
#
loop_
_entity_poly.entity_id
_entity_poly.type
_entity_poly.pdbx_seq_one_letter_code
_entity_poly.pdbx_strand_id
1 'polypeptide(L)'
;MPIKGLSEQKRLPRLGKIHLGVKVTKNKKGEECAPYPRATDYFVCPDEVRAVYGDKPQKLHIIIPVEDEEMWANQYYRQYSRTRGLVCKGDGETCRRMEDVGTG
;
A
#
# COMPACT_ATOMS: atom_id res chain seq x y z
N MET A 1 -16.07 -1.01 -5.47
CA MET A 1 -15.98 0.28 -6.19
C MET A 1 -15.45 1.32 -5.20
N PRO A 2 -14.89 2.45 -5.64
CA PRO A 2 -14.44 3.47 -4.69
C PRO A 2 -15.67 4.18 -4.10
N ILE A 3 -15.60 4.59 -2.83
CA ILE A 3 -16.74 5.12 -2.07
C ILE A 3 -17.37 6.32 -2.81
N LYS A 4 -18.68 6.28 -2.99
CA LYS A 4 -19.46 7.31 -3.68
C LYS A 4 -19.40 8.62 -2.89
N GLY A 5 -19.16 9.74 -3.56
CA GLY A 5 -19.02 11.06 -2.93
C GLY A 5 -17.62 11.34 -2.36
N LEU A 6 -16.80 10.31 -2.12
CA LEU A 6 -15.43 10.45 -1.65
C LEU A 6 -14.42 10.42 -2.82
N SER A 7 -14.74 9.71 -3.90
CA SER A 7 -13.86 9.51 -5.06
C SER A 7 -13.75 10.73 -5.96
N GLU A 8 -14.76 11.59 -5.90
CA GLU A 8 -14.95 12.80 -6.69
C GLU A 8 -14.24 14.02 -6.07
N GLN A 9 -13.80 13.90 -4.81
CA GLN A 9 -13.05 14.94 -4.12
C GLN A 9 -11.61 15.02 -4.66
N LYS A 10 -11.10 16.25 -4.85
CA LYS A 10 -9.70 16.47 -5.22
C LYS A 10 -8.79 16.05 -4.07
N ARG A 11 -7.88 15.12 -4.34
CA ARG A 11 -6.87 14.64 -3.39
C ARG A 11 -5.48 15.04 -3.82
N LEU A 12 -4.57 14.98 -2.87
CA LEU A 12 -3.15 15.16 -3.15
C LEU A 12 -2.68 14.05 -4.12
N PRO A 13 -1.97 14.40 -5.19
CA PRO A 13 -1.47 13.43 -6.13
C PRO A 13 -0.47 12.51 -5.43
N ARG A 14 -0.56 11.20 -5.72
CA ARG A 14 0.43 10.23 -5.23
C ARG A 14 1.70 10.36 -6.07
N LEU A 15 2.72 11.02 -5.51
CA LEU A 15 4.01 11.19 -6.18
C LEU A 15 4.87 9.90 -6.17
N GLY A 16 4.72 9.04 -5.15
CA GLY A 16 5.57 7.85 -5.06
C GLY A 16 5.17 6.82 -4.01
N LYS A 17 6.13 5.93 -3.72
CA LYS A 17 6.05 4.89 -2.70
C LYS A 17 7.37 4.83 -1.95
N ILE A 18 7.29 4.79 -0.62
CA ILE A 18 8.42 4.51 0.26
C ILE A 18 8.30 3.05 0.68
N HIS A 19 9.38 2.29 0.54
CA HIS A 19 9.40 0.86 0.90
C HIS A 19 10.26 0.62 2.14
N LEU A 20 9.93 -0.43 2.89
CA LEU A 20 10.66 -0.89 4.09
C LEU A 20 11.70 -1.99 3.78
N GLY A 21 11.94 -2.26 2.51
CA GLY A 21 12.76 -3.37 2.09
C GLY A 21 13.01 -3.38 0.59
N VAL A 22 13.94 -4.23 0.19
CA VAL A 22 14.35 -4.41 -1.21
C VAL A 22 13.97 -5.80 -1.69
N LYS A 23 13.68 -5.93 -2.99
CA LYS A 23 13.56 -7.24 -3.62
C LYS A 23 14.96 -7.78 -3.86
N VAL A 24 15.22 -8.97 -3.33
CA VAL A 24 16.49 -9.67 -3.52
C VAL A 24 16.26 -10.78 -4.54
N THR A 25 17.04 -10.78 -5.61
CA THR A 25 17.01 -11.77 -6.70
C THR A 25 18.16 -12.77 -6.62
N LYS A 26 19.06 -12.60 -5.65
CA LYS A 26 20.23 -13.46 -5.47
C LYS A 26 20.22 -14.13 -4.10
N ASN A 27 20.57 -15.41 -4.06
CA ASN A 27 20.71 -16.13 -2.81
C ASN A 27 22.02 -15.73 -2.07
N LYS A 28 22.22 -16.25 -0.86
CA LYS A 28 23.44 -15.99 -0.07
C LYS A 28 24.73 -16.47 -0.75
N LYS A 29 24.65 -17.37 -1.73
CA LYS A 29 25.76 -17.91 -2.51
C LYS A 29 25.99 -17.17 -3.84
N GLY A 30 25.18 -16.14 -4.13
CA GLY A 30 25.28 -15.33 -5.34
C GLY A 30 24.55 -15.88 -6.56
N GLU A 31 23.86 -17.02 -6.43
CA GLU A 31 23.09 -17.63 -7.52
C GLU A 31 21.74 -16.91 -7.67
N GLU A 32 21.25 -16.83 -8.91
CA GLU A 32 19.92 -16.27 -9.19
C GLU A 32 18.83 -17.15 -8.55
N CYS A 33 17.92 -16.51 -7.83
CA CYS A 33 16.80 -17.17 -7.18
C CYS A 33 15.51 -16.39 -7.43
N ALA A 34 14.38 -17.03 -7.14
CA ALA A 34 13.09 -16.37 -7.18
C ALA A 34 13.13 -15.09 -6.30
N PRO A 35 12.63 -13.94 -6.81
CA PRO A 35 12.71 -12.68 -6.10
C PRO A 35 11.92 -12.76 -4.79
N TYR A 36 12.58 -12.48 -3.67
CA TYR A 36 11.93 -12.42 -2.36
C TYR A 36 12.16 -11.07 -1.68
N PRO A 37 11.21 -10.59 -0.86
CA PRO A 37 11.38 -9.34 -0.13
C PRO A 37 12.38 -9.54 1.02
N ARG A 38 13.31 -8.60 1.18
CA ARG A 38 14.22 -8.51 2.32
C ARG A 38 14.02 -7.18 3.02
N ALA A 39 13.74 -7.24 4.32
CA ALA A 39 13.64 -6.04 5.15
C ALA A 39 14.99 -5.31 5.24
N THR A 40 14.93 -3.98 5.23
CA THR A 40 16.06 -3.09 5.47
C THR A 40 15.83 -2.27 6.74
N ASP A 41 16.90 -1.79 7.35
CA ASP A 41 16.87 -0.88 8.51
C ASP A 41 16.65 0.59 8.12
N TYR A 42 16.68 0.88 6.82
CA TYR A 42 16.41 2.19 6.23
C TYR A 42 15.23 2.15 5.26
N PHE A 43 14.64 3.32 5.02
CA PHE A 43 13.58 3.51 4.03
C PHE A 43 14.16 3.58 2.61
N VAL A 44 13.56 2.83 1.70
CA VAL A 44 13.84 2.93 0.26
C VAL A 44 12.94 4.02 -0.32
N CYS A 45 13.51 5.20 -0.46
CA CYS A 45 12.83 6.43 -0.85
C CYS A 45 13.01 6.76 -2.34
N PRO A 46 12.05 7.47 -2.97
CA PRO A 46 12.23 8.06 -4.29
C PRO A 46 13.26 9.20 -4.27
N ASP A 47 13.77 9.58 -5.44
CA ASP A 47 14.89 10.51 -5.57
C ASP A 47 14.63 11.88 -4.94
N GLU A 48 13.40 12.38 -5.04
CA GLU A 48 12.96 13.65 -4.41
C GLU A 48 13.16 13.64 -2.89
N VAL A 49 12.87 12.51 -2.24
CA VAL A 49 13.00 12.36 -0.79
C VAL A 49 14.47 12.09 -0.42
N ARG A 50 15.20 11.34 -1.26
CA ARG A 50 16.64 11.09 -1.09
C ARG A 50 17.46 12.37 -1.18
N ALA A 51 17.06 13.32 -2.02
CA ALA A 51 17.72 14.63 -2.13
C ALA A 51 17.69 15.42 -0.81
N VAL A 52 16.69 15.19 0.04
CA VAL A 52 16.53 15.89 1.33
C VAL A 52 17.11 15.07 2.50
N TYR A 53 16.85 13.77 2.54
CA TYR A 53 17.17 12.90 3.67
C TYR A 53 18.39 11.99 3.46
N GLY A 54 18.98 12.00 2.27
CA GLY A 54 20.06 11.10 1.86
C GLY A 54 19.56 9.74 1.37
N ASP A 55 20.50 8.84 1.06
CA ASP A 55 20.20 7.56 0.38
C ASP A 55 19.57 6.50 1.28
N LYS A 56 19.87 6.52 2.58
CA LYS A 56 19.45 5.48 3.54
C LYS A 56 18.91 6.08 4.84
N PRO A 57 17.82 6.88 4.77
CA PRO A 57 17.26 7.47 5.98
C PRO A 57 16.61 6.39 6.85
N GLN A 58 16.89 6.44 8.15
CA GLN A 58 16.26 5.56 9.15
C GLN A 58 15.05 6.22 9.82
N LYS A 59 14.84 7.53 9.62
CA LYS A 59 13.74 8.32 10.17
C LYS A 59 13.26 9.32 9.12
N LEU A 60 11.96 9.55 9.04
CA LEU A 60 11.33 10.51 8.14
C LEU A 60 10.33 11.37 8.92
N HIS A 61 10.29 12.67 8.64
CA HIS A 61 9.22 13.52 9.15
C HIS A 61 7.99 13.35 8.26
N ILE A 62 6.85 13.05 8.89
CA ILE A 62 5.56 12.88 8.22
C ILE A 62 4.65 14.02 8.67
N ILE A 63 4.00 14.66 7.71
CA ILE A 63 2.97 15.65 7.96
C ILE A 63 1.67 15.08 7.39
N ILE A 64 0.64 15.04 8.22
CA ILE A 64 -0.72 14.76 7.76
C ILE A 64 -1.26 16.09 7.25
N PRO A 65 -1.60 16.18 5.95
CA PRO A 65 -1.89 17.47 5.30
C PRO A 65 -3.21 18.11 5.75
N VAL A 66 -4.12 17.31 6.29
CA VAL A 66 -5.46 17.71 6.79
C VAL A 66 -5.89 16.77 7.92
N GLU A 67 -6.65 17.27 8.89
CA GLU A 67 -7.10 16.47 10.04
C GLU A 67 -8.15 15.40 9.67
N ASP A 68 -8.92 15.64 8.61
CA ASP A 68 -9.92 14.69 8.14
C ASP A 68 -9.26 13.45 7.51
N GLU A 69 -9.39 12.32 8.21
CA GLU A 69 -8.82 11.03 7.80
C GLU A 69 -9.41 10.50 6.49
N GLU A 70 -10.67 10.81 6.19
CA GLU A 70 -11.33 10.34 4.97
C GLU A 70 -10.66 10.94 3.72
N MET A 71 -10.07 12.13 3.86
CA MET A 71 -9.36 12.82 2.78
C MET A 71 -8.04 12.16 2.38
N TRP A 72 -7.42 11.33 3.22
CA TRP A 72 -6.16 10.61 2.88
C TRP A 72 -6.20 9.08 3.07
N ALA A 73 -7.19 8.52 3.77
CA ALA A 73 -7.40 7.09 3.93
C ALA A 73 -7.89 6.39 2.65
N ASN A 74 -7.79 5.06 2.59
CA ASN A 74 -8.22 4.29 1.42
C ASN A 74 -9.75 4.32 1.25
N GLN A 75 -10.22 4.77 0.10
CA GLN A 75 -11.66 4.97 -0.24
C GLN A 75 -12.40 3.68 -0.60
N TYR A 76 -12.06 2.57 0.03
CA TYR A 76 -12.66 1.29 -0.32
C TYR A 76 -13.06 0.58 0.95
N TYR A 77 -14.37 0.34 1.12
CA TYR A 77 -14.81 -0.65 2.08
C TYR A 77 -14.34 -2.01 1.61
N ARG A 78 -13.59 -2.70 2.48
CA ARG A 78 -12.99 -4.00 2.19
C ARG A 78 -13.31 -4.93 3.33
N GLN A 79 -13.84 -6.10 2.99
CA GLN A 79 -13.99 -7.21 3.92
C GLN A 79 -12.91 -8.23 3.63
N TYR A 80 -12.21 -8.67 4.67
CA TYR A 80 -11.19 -9.71 4.59
C TYR A 80 -11.65 -10.96 5.35
N SER A 81 -11.38 -12.14 4.79
CA SER A 81 -11.54 -13.43 5.47
C SER A 81 -10.18 -14.01 5.83
N ARG A 82 -10.14 -14.83 6.89
CA ARG A 82 -8.92 -15.49 7.35
C ARG A 82 -8.29 -16.40 6.29
N THR A 83 -9.09 -17.05 5.45
CA THR A 83 -8.63 -18.09 4.53
C THR A 83 -8.30 -17.58 3.13
N ARG A 84 -8.97 -16.53 2.65
CA ARG A 84 -8.84 -16.08 1.25
C ARG A 84 -8.39 -14.62 1.11
N GLY A 85 -8.19 -13.90 2.22
CA GLY A 85 -7.83 -12.48 2.16
C GLY A 85 -9.03 -11.64 1.75
N LEU A 86 -8.91 -10.80 0.72
CA LEU A 86 -9.98 -9.86 0.33
C LEU A 86 -11.17 -10.60 -0.28
N VAL A 87 -12.32 -10.59 0.39
CA VAL A 87 -13.55 -11.29 -0.04
C VAL A 87 -14.65 -10.37 -0.54
N CYS A 88 -14.67 -9.12 -0.12
CA CYS A 88 -15.64 -8.14 -0.60
C CYS A 88 -15.02 -6.76 -0.72
N LYS A 89 -15.41 -6.02 -1.76
CA LYS A 89 -15.03 -4.62 -1.96
C LYS A 89 -16.24 -3.81 -2.44
N GLY A 90 -16.60 -2.78 -1.70
CA GLY A 90 -17.79 -1.96 -1.95
C GLY A 90 -17.57 -0.46 -1.79
N ASP A 91 -18.57 0.31 -2.19
CA ASP A 91 -18.61 1.77 -2.14
C ASP A 91 -19.61 2.33 -1.11
N GLY A 92 -20.26 1.44 -0.34
CA GLY A 92 -21.28 1.79 0.67
C GLY A 92 -22.71 1.56 0.18
N GLU A 93 -22.95 1.53 -1.13
CA GLU A 93 -24.27 1.23 -1.72
C GLU A 93 -24.24 -0.14 -2.44
N THR A 94 -23.20 -0.39 -3.22
CA THR A 94 -23.02 -1.59 -4.02
C THR A 94 -21.66 -2.23 -3.75
N CYS A 95 -21.61 -3.56 -3.84
CA CYS A 95 -20.39 -4.30 -3.59
C CYS A 95 -20.17 -5.43 -4.58
N ARG A 96 -18.90 -5.81 -4.76
CA ARG A 96 -18.52 -7.07 -5.39
C ARG A 96 -18.00 -7.99 -4.31
N ARG A 97 -18.73 -9.06 -4.07
CA ARG A 97 -18.42 -10.10 -3.09
C ARG A 97 -18.11 -11.40 -3.81
N MET A 98 -17.07 -12.08 -3.35
CA MET A 98 -16.80 -13.46 -3.75
C MET A 98 -17.72 -14.37 -2.94
N GLU A 99 -18.54 -15.15 -3.64
CA GLU A 99 -19.36 -16.20 -3.05
C GLU A 99 -18.83 -17.56 -3.45
N ASP A 100 -18.74 -18.47 -2.48
CA ASP A 100 -18.32 -19.84 -2.72
C ASP A 100 -19.55 -20.72 -2.98
N VAL A 101 -19.83 -20.96 -4.27
CA VAL A 101 -21.02 -21.71 -4.70
C VAL A 101 -21.01 -23.18 -4.27
N GLY A 102 -19.89 -23.69 -3.75
CA GLY A 102 -19.76 -25.08 -3.29
C GLY A 102 -20.01 -25.28 -1.80
N THR A 103 -19.91 -24.22 -0.97
CA THR A 103 -20.00 -24.35 0.49
C THR A 103 -20.95 -23.37 1.19
N GLY A 104 -21.44 -22.33 0.50
CA GLY A 104 -22.43 -21.38 1.04
C GLY A 104 -21.84 -20.38 2.01
#